data_AF-A0A958QNR2-F1
#
_entry.id   AF-A0A958QNR2-F1
#
_cell.length_a   1.000
_cell.length_b   1.000
_cell.length_c   1.000
_cell.angle_alpha   90.00
_cell.angle_beta   90.00
_cell.angle_gamma   90.00
#
_symmetry.space_group_name_H-M   'P 1'
#
loop_
_entity.id
_entity.type
_entity.pdbx_description
1 polymer ?
#
loop_
_entity_poly.entity_id
_entity_poly.type
_entity_poly.pdbx_seq_one_letter_code
_entity_poly.pdbx_strand_id
1 'polypeptide(L)'
;MFCRSILFYAICVALASSMGHAFPSTGRTQILPKGRRALSYSELNLSVPGRYNSLGQYSTLAVEGSLNFTDLKSASDQIEKVITSIDEISPGLSTQLELGSFQLDPRVSGKARIFGLGWGITDRLMFGIGIPLINATVEMKGGYTQSPALSKASKELREQSRTADPDRRQQLDVLAQLLERAPKVTAEVLQDYFVNTMGYEPLGTWTGNNVGDTRLFMHYNYYLNFWTRNGVRWGVDLPTGRGDDPDIINDFAFGTESYAPFIETIHDFPILGPKLSLSVSASYKYFVPTKKTMRLIEEVPISDVKERVRFKKGDSFEYLVGASSELFWHTEFFGQVIFVHSARDK
;
A
#
# COMPACT_ATOMS: atom_id res chain seq x y z
N MET A 1 9.46 -3.24 -3.23
CA MET A 1 8.80 -1.91 -3.26
C MET A 1 7.45 -1.87 -4.03
N PHE A 2 7.22 -2.74 -5.03
CA PHE A 2 6.00 -2.71 -5.86
C PHE A 2 4.65 -3.02 -5.15
N CYS A 3 4.65 -3.60 -3.94
CA CYS A 3 3.40 -3.97 -3.25
C CYS A 3 2.77 -2.82 -2.44
N ARG A 4 3.59 -1.96 -1.80
CA ARG A 4 3.09 -0.89 -0.91
C ARG A 4 2.59 0.35 -1.65
N SER A 5 3.29 0.79 -2.70
CA SER A 5 2.96 2.05 -3.41
C SER A 5 1.58 2.05 -4.08
N ILE A 6 1.10 0.89 -4.54
CA ILE A 6 -0.14 0.79 -5.35
C ILE A 6 -1.40 0.83 -4.47
N LEU A 7 -1.38 0.16 -3.32
CA LEU A 7 -2.51 0.12 -2.38
C LEU A 7 -2.84 1.51 -1.82
N PHE A 8 -1.79 2.20 -1.40
CA PHE A 8 -1.83 3.58 -0.91
C PHE A 8 -2.38 4.54 -1.96
N TYR A 9 -2.06 4.31 -3.23
CA TYR A 9 -2.49 5.16 -4.34
C TYR A 9 -3.99 5.09 -4.60
N ALA A 10 -4.59 3.91 -4.63
CA ALA A 10 -6.03 3.77 -4.87
C ALA A 10 -6.87 4.49 -3.80
N ILE A 11 -6.46 4.39 -2.53
CA ILE A 11 -7.15 5.08 -1.42
C ILE A 11 -6.92 6.60 -1.50
N CYS A 12 -5.69 7.06 -1.68
CA CYS A 12 -5.44 8.50 -1.80
C CYS A 12 -6.15 9.14 -2.99
N VAL A 13 -6.34 8.37 -4.08
CA VAL A 13 -7.08 8.83 -5.25
C VAL A 13 -8.59 8.80 -5.00
N ALA A 14 -9.12 7.76 -4.36
CA ALA A 14 -10.52 7.73 -3.92
C ALA A 14 -10.83 8.90 -2.95
N LEU A 15 -9.88 9.24 -2.07
CA LEU A 15 -9.98 10.38 -1.17
C LEU A 15 -9.92 11.70 -1.94
N ALA A 16 -8.92 11.88 -2.80
CA ALA A 16 -8.78 13.04 -3.66
C ALA A 16 -10.04 13.31 -4.50
N SER A 17 -10.59 12.28 -5.15
CA SER A 17 -11.81 12.40 -5.96
C SER A 17 -13.02 12.75 -5.10
N SER A 18 -13.20 12.09 -3.95
CA SER A 18 -14.30 12.37 -3.00
C SER A 18 -14.25 13.78 -2.39
N MET A 19 -13.07 14.37 -2.19
CA MET A 19 -12.93 15.77 -1.77
C MET A 19 -13.52 16.75 -2.79
N GLY A 20 -13.52 16.38 -4.07
CA GLY A 20 -14.20 17.11 -5.14
C GLY A 20 -15.73 17.05 -5.08
N HIS A 21 -16.29 16.13 -4.29
CA HIS A 21 -17.73 15.93 -4.07
C HIS A 21 -18.24 16.51 -2.75
N ALA A 22 -17.34 17.07 -1.93
CA ALA A 22 -17.71 17.54 -0.60
C ALA A 22 -18.74 18.68 -0.67
N PHE A 23 -18.82 19.44 -1.78
CA PHE A 23 -19.88 20.42 -1.99
C PHE A 23 -21.03 19.77 -2.79
N PRO A 24 -22.15 19.41 -2.12
CA PRO A 24 -23.23 18.68 -2.76
C PRO A 24 -24.05 19.63 -3.62
N SER A 25 -24.14 19.33 -4.92
CA SER A 25 -25.21 19.85 -5.77
C SER A 25 -25.08 19.24 -7.17
N THR A 26 -26.13 18.60 -7.66
CA THR A 26 -26.37 18.04 -9.02
C THR A 26 -25.25 18.23 -10.07
N GLY A 27 -24.14 17.50 -9.94
CA GLY A 27 -23.03 17.49 -10.92
C GLY A 27 -21.68 17.98 -10.37
N ARG A 28 -20.58 17.50 -10.94
CA ARG A 28 -19.21 17.76 -10.44
C ARG A 28 -18.69 19.15 -10.82
N THR A 29 -19.33 19.83 -11.77
CA THR A 29 -19.04 21.21 -12.19
C THR A 29 -19.69 22.25 -11.30
N GLN A 30 -20.49 21.89 -10.30
CA GLN A 30 -21.12 22.91 -9.47
C GLN A 30 -20.10 23.62 -8.55
N ILE A 31 -20.36 24.91 -8.32
CA ILE A 31 -19.53 25.78 -7.50
C ILE A 31 -20.41 26.66 -6.61
N LEU A 32 -19.79 27.24 -5.58
CA LEU A 32 -20.47 28.20 -4.71
C LEU A 32 -20.69 29.54 -5.42
N PRO A 33 -21.87 30.17 -5.31
CA PRO A 33 -22.11 31.53 -5.80
C PRO A 33 -21.18 32.55 -5.14
N LYS A 34 -21.02 33.72 -5.78
CA LYS A 34 -20.17 34.80 -5.26
C LYS A 34 -20.49 35.14 -3.80
N GLY A 35 -19.47 35.15 -2.96
CA GLY A 35 -19.57 35.50 -1.54
C GLY A 35 -20.15 34.39 -0.64
N ARG A 36 -20.61 33.27 -1.19
CA ARG A 36 -21.11 32.14 -0.39
C ARG A 36 -19.94 31.29 0.11
N ARG A 37 -20.08 30.80 1.34
CA ARG A 37 -19.15 29.89 1.99
C ARG A 37 -19.89 28.60 2.32
N ALA A 38 -19.19 27.48 2.25
CA ALA A 38 -19.76 26.19 2.64
C ALA A 38 -18.75 25.39 3.46
N LEU A 39 -19.30 24.62 4.40
CA LEU A 39 -18.60 23.56 5.11
C LEU A 39 -19.20 22.24 4.64
N SER A 40 -18.35 21.26 4.42
CA SER A 40 -18.74 19.94 3.99
C SER A 40 -18.10 18.85 4.82
N TYR A 41 -18.85 17.76 5.00
CA TYR A 41 -18.39 16.54 5.65
C TYR A 41 -18.71 15.34 4.76
N SER A 42 -17.73 14.47 4.56
CA SER A 42 -17.90 13.19 3.88
C SER A 42 -17.23 12.10 4.70
N GLU A 43 -17.85 10.93 4.79
CA GLU A 43 -17.25 9.74 5.39
C GLU A 43 -17.18 8.63 4.35
N LEU A 44 -16.01 8.01 4.25
CA LEU A 44 -15.75 6.87 3.37
C LEU A 44 -15.30 5.68 4.21
N ASN A 45 -15.87 4.52 3.93
CA ASN A 45 -15.37 3.26 4.44
C ASN A 45 -14.37 2.69 3.42
N LEU A 46 -13.19 2.30 3.90
CA LEU A 46 -12.10 1.80 3.10
C LEU A 46 -11.93 0.31 3.37
N SER A 47 -11.84 -0.48 2.30
CA SER A 47 -11.50 -1.90 2.36
C SER A 47 -10.70 -2.22 1.10
N VAL A 48 -9.53 -2.84 1.26
CA VAL A 48 -8.70 -3.20 0.11
C VAL A 48 -8.50 -4.71 0.04
N PRO A 49 -9.24 -5.41 -0.83
CA PRO A 49 -9.19 -6.87 -0.89
C PRO A 49 -7.98 -7.40 -1.67
N GLY A 50 -7.35 -6.56 -2.50
CA GLY A 50 -6.29 -6.96 -3.42
C GLY A 50 -5.79 -5.83 -4.29
N ARG A 51 -5.04 -6.18 -5.33
CA ARG A 51 -4.45 -5.26 -6.29
C ARG A 51 -4.50 -5.84 -7.70
N TYR A 52 -4.46 -4.96 -8.70
CA TYR A 52 -4.28 -5.37 -10.09
C TYR A 52 -2.83 -5.07 -10.51
N ASN A 53 -2.18 -6.00 -11.20
CA ASN A 53 -0.84 -5.78 -11.75
C ASN A 53 -0.90 -4.93 -13.04
N SER A 54 0.27 -4.61 -13.63
CA SER A 54 0.33 -3.81 -14.87
C SER A 54 -0.33 -4.48 -16.09
N LEU A 55 -0.63 -5.78 -16.01
CA LEU A 55 -1.36 -6.54 -17.03
C LEU A 55 -2.87 -6.59 -16.74
N GLY A 56 -3.34 -5.91 -15.69
CA GLY A 56 -4.75 -5.94 -15.27
C GLY A 56 -5.16 -7.24 -14.59
N GLN A 57 -4.23 -8.09 -14.18
CA GLN A 57 -4.54 -9.33 -13.46
C GLN A 57 -4.68 -9.04 -11.97
N TYR A 58 -5.77 -9.53 -11.38
CA TYR A 58 -6.01 -9.45 -9.95
C TYR A 58 -5.04 -10.34 -9.18
N SER A 59 -4.51 -9.83 -8.08
CA SER A 59 -3.66 -10.53 -7.13
C SER A 59 -4.04 -10.09 -5.72
N THR A 60 -4.06 -11.04 -4.78
CA THR A 60 -4.24 -10.70 -3.36
C THR A 60 -3.04 -9.89 -2.86
N LEU A 61 -3.17 -9.33 -1.67
CA LEU A 61 -2.04 -8.69 -1.00
C LEU A 61 -1.13 -9.70 -0.31
N ALA A 62 -1.48 -10.98 -0.39
CA ALA A 62 -0.72 -12.05 0.22
C ALA A 62 0.69 -12.14 -0.37
N VAL A 63 1.67 -12.26 0.50
CA VAL A 63 3.07 -12.49 0.17
C VAL A 63 3.45 -13.84 0.72
N GLU A 64 4.00 -14.68 -0.16
CA GLU A 64 4.55 -15.98 0.18
C GLU A 64 6.05 -15.97 -0.07
N GLY A 65 6.80 -16.63 0.80
CA GLY A 65 8.24 -16.80 0.64
C GLY A 65 8.75 -18.02 1.39
N SER A 66 9.92 -18.50 0.99
CA SER A 66 10.66 -19.54 1.69
C SER A 66 11.84 -18.91 2.44
N LEU A 67 12.17 -19.48 3.59
CA LEU A 67 13.37 -19.15 4.35
C LEU A 67 14.34 -20.32 4.28
N ASN A 68 15.57 -20.04 3.93
CA ASN A 68 16.68 -20.99 3.96
C ASN A 68 17.61 -20.67 5.12
N PHE A 69 18.53 -21.58 5.43
CA PHE A 69 19.50 -21.36 6.50
C PHE A 69 20.36 -20.14 6.30
N THR A 70 20.78 -19.87 5.06
CA THR A 70 21.63 -18.72 4.74
C THR A 70 20.97 -17.40 5.13
N ASP A 71 19.64 -17.31 5.02
CA ASP A 71 18.86 -16.11 5.35
C ASP A 71 18.82 -15.84 6.86
N LEU A 72 19.02 -16.88 7.68
CA LEU A 72 19.00 -16.80 9.15
C LEU A 72 20.39 -16.92 9.78
N LYS A 73 21.46 -16.92 8.98
CA LYS A 73 22.83 -17.05 9.51
C LYS A 73 23.15 -15.94 10.52
N SER A 74 22.70 -14.72 10.26
CA SER A 74 22.83 -13.56 11.16
C SER A 74 21.81 -13.54 12.30
N ALA A 75 20.80 -14.42 12.30
CA ALA A 75 19.70 -14.35 13.25
C ALA A 75 20.03 -14.93 14.62
N SER A 76 20.99 -15.86 14.70
CA SER A 76 21.39 -16.48 15.95
C SER A 76 22.75 -17.16 15.83
N ASP A 77 23.62 -16.94 16.81
CA ASP A 77 24.90 -17.66 16.96
C ASP A 77 24.72 -19.19 16.94
N GLN A 78 23.58 -19.69 17.40
CA GLN A 78 23.28 -21.13 17.39
C GLN A 78 22.99 -21.62 15.97
N ILE A 79 22.23 -20.84 15.20
CA ILE A 79 21.94 -21.15 13.79
C ILE A 79 23.23 -21.07 12.98
N GLU A 80 24.06 -20.03 13.19
CA GLU A 80 25.35 -19.90 12.51
C GLU A 80 26.29 -21.08 12.76
N LYS A 81 26.39 -21.54 14.02
CA LYS A 81 27.21 -22.71 14.38
C LYS A 81 26.72 -23.98 13.69
N VAL A 82 25.40 -24.18 13.63
CA VAL A 82 24.79 -25.32 12.94
C VAL A 82 25.05 -25.24 11.44
N ILE A 83 24.88 -24.08 10.81
CA ILE A 83 25.17 -23.85 9.38
C ILE A 83 26.63 -24.14 9.06
N THR A 84 27.54 -23.57 9.86
CA THR A 84 28.98 -23.76 9.67
C THR A 84 29.34 -25.24 9.78
N SER A 85 28.78 -25.94 10.76
CA SER A 85 28.98 -27.39 10.92
C SER A 85 28.40 -28.21 9.75
N ILE A 86 27.24 -27.81 9.21
CA ILE A 86 26.63 -28.45 8.03
C ILE A 86 27.53 -28.26 6.81
N ASP A 87 28.01 -27.05 6.56
CA ASP A 87 28.81 -26.72 5.38
C ASP A 87 30.25 -27.27 5.47
N GLU A 88 30.82 -27.41 6.67
CA GLU A 88 32.10 -28.10 6.88
C GLU A 88 32.02 -29.59 6.50
N ILE A 89 30.89 -30.24 6.78
CA ILE A 89 30.68 -31.66 6.45
C ILE A 89 30.24 -31.84 4.99
N SER A 90 29.34 -30.96 4.51
CA SER A 90 28.77 -31.04 3.17
C SER A 90 28.61 -29.65 2.57
N PRO A 91 29.67 -29.13 1.90
CA PRO A 91 29.65 -27.79 1.33
C PRO A 91 28.44 -27.54 0.42
N GLY A 92 27.68 -26.49 0.72
CA GLY A 92 26.54 -26.04 -0.08
C GLY A 92 25.20 -26.67 0.29
N LEU A 93 25.16 -27.64 1.21
CA LEU A 93 23.91 -28.24 1.68
C LEU A 93 23.04 -27.22 2.43
N SER A 94 23.63 -26.27 3.16
CA SER A 94 22.89 -25.21 3.87
C SER A 94 22.03 -24.36 2.94
N THR A 95 22.50 -24.10 1.71
CA THR A 95 21.78 -23.30 0.71
C THR A 95 20.61 -24.04 0.07
N GLN A 96 20.61 -25.37 0.13
CA GLN A 96 19.58 -26.24 -0.45
C GLN A 96 18.49 -26.62 0.56
N LEU A 97 18.78 -26.46 1.86
CA LEU A 97 17.85 -26.81 2.93
C LEU A 97 16.92 -25.64 3.24
N GLU A 98 15.69 -25.78 2.77
CA GLU A 98 14.58 -24.91 3.15
C GLU A 98 14.20 -25.17 4.61
N LEU A 99 14.17 -24.11 5.43
CA LEU A 99 13.73 -24.16 6.82
C LEU A 99 12.21 -24.17 6.93
N GLY A 100 11.54 -23.47 6.03
CA GLY A 100 10.09 -23.32 6.00
C GLY A 100 9.65 -22.22 5.07
N SER A 101 8.34 -22.10 4.94
CA SER A 101 7.69 -21.05 4.18
C SER A 101 6.86 -20.16 5.09
N PHE A 102 6.79 -18.87 4.75
CA PHE A 102 5.90 -17.92 5.39
C PHE A 102 4.85 -17.47 4.41
N GLN A 103 3.65 -17.24 4.93
CA GLN A 103 2.55 -16.61 4.21
C GLN A 103 2.05 -15.44 5.04
N LEU A 104 2.01 -14.25 4.44
CA LEU A 104 1.54 -13.01 5.04
C LEU A 104 0.40 -12.45 4.19
N ASP A 105 -0.82 -12.47 4.70
CA ASP A 105 -2.07 -11.94 4.13
C ASP A 105 -2.49 -10.65 4.87
N PRO A 106 -2.01 -9.46 4.44
CA PRO A 106 -2.43 -8.21 5.03
C PRO A 106 -3.85 -7.84 4.60
N ARG A 107 -4.67 -7.48 5.58
CA ARG A 107 -6.03 -6.97 5.38
C ARG A 107 -6.11 -5.54 5.85
N VAL A 108 -6.41 -4.65 4.91
CA VAL A 108 -6.53 -3.21 5.18
C VAL A 108 -7.99 -2.82 5.23
N SER A 109 -8.38 -2.26 6.37
CA SER A 109 -9.70 -1.65 6.56
C SER A 109 -9.54 -0.28 7.20
N GLY A 110 -10.51 0.61 6.99
CA GLY A 110 -10.42 1.93 7.59
C GLY A 110 -11.63 2.80 7.30
N LYS A 111 -11.54 4.02 7.81
CA LYS A 111 -12.50 5.09 7.59
C LYS A 111 -11.75 6.38 7.30
N ALA A 112 -12.23 7.14 6.33
CA ALA A 112 -11.75 8.48 6.10
C ALA A 112 -12.88 9.47 6.23
N ARG A 113 -12.65 10.50 7.03
CA ARG A 113 -13.57 11.62 7.23
C ARG A 113 -12.97 12.86 6.61
N ILE A 114 -13.65 13.44 5.65
CA ILE A 114 -13.16 14.57 4.88
C ILE A 114 -13.94 15.81 5.30
N PHE A 115 -13.21 16.80 5.79
CA PHE A 115 -13.74 18.13 6.06
C PHE A 115 -13.37 19.05 4.91
N GLY A 116 -14.35 19.72 4.31
CA GLY A 116 -14.11 20.67 3.23
C GLY A 116 -14.61 22.06 3.56
N LEU A 117 -13.84 23.07 3.18
CA LEU A 117 -14.20 24.48 3.29
C LEU A 117 -14.15 25.09 1.90
N GLY A 118 -15.23 25.76 1.51
CA GLY A 118 -15.37 26.34 0.17
C GLY A 118 -15.74 27.81 0.24
N TRP A 119 -15.25 28.59 -0.72
CA TRP A 119 -15.62 29.98 -0.91
C TRP A 119 -15.82 30.30 -2.38
N GLY A 120 -17.03 30.75 -2.75
CA GLY A 120 -17.34 31.28 -4.07
C GLY A 120 -16.74 32.67 -4.25
N ILE A 121 -15.72 32.79 -5.09
CA ILE A 121 -15.05 34.07 -5.40
C ILE A 121 -15.91 34.84 -6.41
N THR A 122 -16.44 34.13 -7.41
CA THR A 122 -17.40 34.63 -8.40
C THR A 122 -18.47 33.58 -8.64
N ASP A 123 -19.47 33.86 -9.46
CA ASP A 123 -20.46 32.87 -9.89
C ASP A 123 -19.89 31.83 -10.89
N ARG A 124 -18.57 31.88 -11.15
CA ARG A 124 -17.84 30.93 -12.01
C ARG A 124 -16.55 30.40 -11.40
N LEU A 125 -16.05 30.96 -10.30
CA LEU A 125 -14.79 30.58 -9.67
C LEU A 125 -15.01 30.37 -8.17
N MET A 126 -14.60 29.22 -7.66
CA MET A 126 -14.51 28.95 -6.23
C MET A 126 -13.09 28.53 -5.83
N PHE A 127 -12.77 28.78 -4.57
CA PHE A 127 -11.62 28.23 -3.88
C PHE A 127 -12.10 27.18 -2.86
N GLY A 128 -11.33 26.11 -2.68
CA GLY A 128 -11.64 25.03 -1.77
C GLY A 128 -10.40 24.52 -1.03
N ILE A 129 -10.63 24.12 0.21
CA ILE A 129 -9.69 23.37 1.05
C ILE A 129 -10.38 22.08 1.45
N GLY A 130 -9.68 20.95 1.41
CA GLY A 130 -10.15 19.71 2.01
C GLY A 130 -9.09 19.09 2.89
N ILE A 131 -9.50 18.61 4.06
CA ILE A 131 -8.65 17.99 5.08
C ILE A 131 -9.22 16.59 5.38
N PRO A 132 -8.53 15.52 4.94
CA PRO A 132 -8.92 14.15 5.29
C PRO A 132 -8.37 13.78 6.67
N LEU A 133 -9.20 13.22 7.55
CA LEU A 133 -8.82 12.48 8.75
C LEU A 133 -9.00 11.00 8.47
N ILE A 134 -7.92 10.23 8.50
CA ILE A 134 -7.90 8.82 8.14
C ILE A 134 -7.64 8.00 9.38
N ASN A 135 -8.51 7.03 9.63
CA ASN A 135 -8.31 5.94 10.57
C ASN A 135 -8.18 4.65 9.77
N ALA A 136 -7.08 3.92 9.93
CA ALA A 136 -6.87 2.67 9.22
C ALA A 136 -6.28 1.62 10.16
N THR A 137 -6.65 0.38 9.88
CA THR A 137 -6.15 -0.82 10.56
C THR A 137 -5.65 -1.79 9.50
N VAL A 138 -4.41 -2.24 9.68
CA VAL A 138 -3.79 -3.28 8.86
C VAL A 138 -3.62 -4.51 9.74
N GLU A 139 -4.48 -5.50 9.52
CA GLU A 139 -4.37 -6.81 10.17
C GLU A 139 -3.46 -7.70 9.32
N MET A 140 -2.31 -8.09 9.85
CA MET A 140 -1.46 -9.09 9.21
C MET A 140 -1.93 -10.48 9.64
N LYS A 141 -2.60 -11.23 8.76
CA LYS A 141 -2.87 -12.65 8.99
C LYS A 141 -1.78 -13.45 8.35
N GLY A 142 -1.26 -14.46 9.02
CA GLY A 142 -0.16 -15.21 8.46
C GLY A 142 0.44 -16.15 9.46
N GLY A 143 1.33 -16.99 8.96
CA GLY A 143 2.02 -17.97 9.77
C GLY A 143 3.28 -18.44 9.08
N TYR A 144 4.13 -19.07 9.88
CA TYR A 144 5.28 -19.81 9.41
C TYR A 144 4.95 -21.30 9.39
N THR A 145 5.18 -21.93 8.26
CA THR A 145 5.05 -23.38 8.09
C THR A 145 6.45 -23.98 8.00
N GLN A 146 6.83 -24.77 8.99
CA GLN A 146 8.13 -25.45 8.99
C GLN A 146 8.21 -26.44 7.83
N SER A 147 9.31 -26.39 7.08
CA SER A 147 9.53 -27.30 5.95
C SER A 147 9.81 -28.72 6.46
N PRO A 148 9.22 -29.75 5.84
CA PRO A 148 9.60 -31.14 6.11
C PRO A 148 11.01 -31.47 5.59
N ALA A 149 11.63 -30.60 4.79
CA ALA A 149 12.94 -30.82 4.16
C ALA A 149 14.02 -31.20 5.17
N LEU A 150 14.07 -30.56 6.34
CA LEU A 150 15.02 -30.89 7.41
C LEU A 150 14.87 -32.34 7.88
N SER A 151 13.64 -32.76 8.17
CA SER A 151 13.33 -34.11 8.65
C SER A 151 13.54 -35.18 7.57
N LYS A 152 13.39 -34.80 6.29
CA LYS A 152 13.64 -35.68 5.16
C LYS A 152 15.13 -35.84 4.93
N ALA A 153 15.87 -34.74 4.91
CA ALA A 153 17.33 -34.72 4.77
C ALA A 153 18.01 -35.50 5.90
N SER A 154 17.56 -35.36 7.16
CA SER A 154 18.12 -36.13 8.27
C SER A 154 17.88 -37.64 8.13
N LYS A 155 16.72 -38.05 7.61
CA LYS A 155 16.42 -39.47 7.31
C LYS A 155 17.25 -40.01 6.17
N GLU A 156 17.38 -39.27 5.07
CA GLU A 156 18.19 -39.64 3.91
C GLU A 156 19.67 -39.80 4.30
N LEU A 157 20.20 -38.89 5.11
CA LEU A 157 21.58 -38.99 5.62
C LEU A 157 21.78 -40.23 6.49
N ARG A 158 20.80 -40.60 7.32
CA ARG A 158 20.85 -41.86 8.11
C ARG A 158 20.79 -43.10 7.24
N GLU A 159 20.05 -43.07 6.13
CA GLU A 159 19.99 -44.18 5.19
C GLU A 159 21.31 -44.33 4.44
N GLN A 160 21.91 -43.22 3.99
CA GLN A 160 23.23 -43.20 3.36
C GLN A 160 24.34 -43.64 4.33
N SER A 161 24.24 -43.27 5.61
CA SER A 161 25.17 -43.70 6.68
C SER A 161 25.25 -45.22 6.80
N ARG A 162 24.16 -45.96 6.55
CA ARG A 162 24.13 -47.44 6.65
C ARG A 162 24.96 -48.14 5.58
N THR A 163 25.16 -47.51 4.43
CA THR A 163 25.87 -48.10 3.29
C THR A 163 27.25 -47.47 3.04
N ALA A 164 27.61 -46.43 3.79
CA ALA A 164 28.88 -45.73 3.67
C ALA A 164 30.03 -46.44 4.42
N ASP A 165 31.26 -46.17 3.99
CA ASP A 165 32.48 -46.60 4.68
C ASP A 165 32.54 -46.05 6.12
N PRO A 166 33.25 -46.72 7.05
CA PRO A 166 33.25 -46.40 8.48
C PRO A 166 33.51 -44.91 8.80
N ASP A 167 34.45 -44.28 8.11
CA ASP A 167 34.82 -42.87 8.32
C ASP A 167 33.70 -41.92 7.87
N ARG A 168 33.08 -42.21 6.72
CA ARG A 168 31.98 -41.40 6.16
C ARG A 168 30.68 -41.60 6.92
N ARG A 169 30.45 -42.80 7.43
CA ARG A 169 29.30 -43.15 8.27
C ARG A 169 29.21 -42.26 9.51
N GLN A 170 30.31 -42.06 10.21
CA GLN A 170 30.35 -41.21 11.40
C GLN A 170 30.00 -39.76 11.08
N GLN A 171 30.49 -39.22 9.96
CA GLN A 171 30.19 -37.85 9.52
C GLN A 171 28.71 -37.66 9.18
N LEU A 172 28.12 -38.61 8.44
CA LEU A 172 26.70 -38.58 8.07
C LEU A 172 25.78 -38.70 9.29
N ASP A 173 26.15 -39.54 10.27
CA ASP A 173 25.39 -39.68 11.53
C ASP A 173 25.44 -38.39 12.37
N VAL A 174 26.60 -37.72 12.45
CA VAL A 174 26.72 -36.42 13.11
C VAL A 174 25.88 -35.37 12.42
N LEU A 175 25.95 -35.29 11.08
CA LEU A 175 25.15 -34.34 10.29
C LEU A 175 23.66 -34.56 10.47
N ALA A 176 23.20 -35.82 10.44
CA ALA A 176 21.80 -36.15 10.68
C ALA A 176 21.34 -35.74 12.09
N GLN A 177 22.17 -35.93 13.12
CA GLN A 177 21.87 -35.48 14.48
C GLN A 177 21.84 -33.96 14.60
N LEU A 178 22.73 -33.25 13.89
CA LEU A 178 22.73 -31.78 13.85
C LEU A 178 21.45 -31.24 13.20
N LEU A 179 21.01 -31.82 12.08
CA LEU A 179 19.76 -31.43 11.42
C LEU A 179 18.53 -31.71 12.28
N GLU A 180 18.51 -32.80 13.05
CA GLU A 180 17.41 -33.07 13.99
C GLU A 180 17.39 -32.13 15.19
N ARG A 181 18.56 -31.63 15.60
CA ARG A 181 18.72 -30.66 16.69
C ARG A 181 18.65 -29.22 16.21
N ALA A 182 18.55 -28.98 14.90
CA ALA A 182 18.44 -27.64 14.36
C ALA A 182 17.24 -26.94 15.04
N PRO A 183 17.43 -25.71 15.55
CA PRO A 183 16.37 -25.02 16.26
C PRO A 183 15.15 -24.90 15.36
N LYS A 184 13.99 -25.23 15.93
CA LYS A 184 12.73 -24.99 15.23
C LYS A 184 12.56 -23.49 15.09
N VAL A 185 12.55 -23.00 13.86
CA VAL A 185 12.18 -21.62 13.58
C VAL A 185 10.70 -21.48 13.94
N THR A 186 10.42 -20.71 14.99
CA THR A 186 9.05 -20.36 15.38
C THR A 186 8.76 -18.93 14.95
N ALA A 187 7.48 -18.52 15.01
CA ALA A 187 7.09 -17.15 14.72
C ALA A 187 7.80 -16.15 15.66
N GLU A 188 8.05 -16.54 16.91
CA GLU A 188 8.77 -15.74 17.91
C GLU A 188 10.23 -15.52 17.53
N VAL A 189 10.93 -16.55 17.04
CA VAL A 189 12.32 -16.44 16.58
C VAL A 189 12.43 -15.49 15.38
N LEU A 190 11.50 -15.61 14.41
CA LEU A 190 11.45 -14.69 13.29
C LEU A 190 11.14 -13.26 13.74
N GLN A 191 10.19 -13.11 14.68
CA GLN A 191 9.84 -11.81 15.23
C GLN A 191 11.02 -11.13 15.93
N ASP A 192 11.75 -11.90 16.74
CA ASP A 192 12.95 -11.44 17.44
C ASP A 192 14.03 -11.01 16.45
N TYR A 193 14.24 -11.79 15.38
CA TYR A 193 15.15 -11.42 14.31
C TYR A 193 14.77 -10.10 13.63
N PHE A 194 13.51 -9.94 13.23
CA PHE A 194 13.02 -8.70 12.61
C PHE A 194 13.22 -7.48 13.51
N VAL A 195 12.98 -7.63 14.82
CA VAL A 195 13.03 -6.52 15.77
C VAL A 195 14.46 -6.21 16.21
N ASN A 196 15.16 -7.21 16.75
CA ASN A 196 16.45 -6.99 17.39
C ASN A 196 17.60 -6.94 16.39
N THR A 197 17.52 -7.70 15.30
CA THR A 197 18.60 -7.74 14.30
C THR A 197 18.34 -6.74 13.18
N MET A 198 17.13 -6.73 12.64
CA MET A 198 16.81 -5.91 11.47
C MET A 198 16.23 -4.53 11.84
N GLY A 199 15.86 -4.30 13.10
CA GLY A 199 15.36 -3.02 13.59
C GLY A 199 13.98 -2.64 13.08
N TYR A 200 13.14 -3.62 12.72
CA TYR A 200 11.73 -3.40 12.40
C TYR A 200 10.87 -3.36 13.67
N GLU A 201 9.67 -2.81 13.55
CA GLU A 201 8.64 -2.97 14.57
C GLU A 201 8.03 -4.38 14.55
N PRO A 202 7.46 -4.84 15.69
CA PRO A 202 6.81 -6.13 15.77
C PRO A 202 5.72 -6.33 14.70
N LEU A 203 5.68 -7.51 14.06
CA LEU A 203 4.59 -7.86 13.15
C LEU A 203 3.31 -8.02 13.97
N GLY A 204 2.19 -7.52 13.46
CA GLY A 204 0.92 -7.64 14.13
C GLY A 204 -0.17 -6.82 13.47
N THR A 205 -1.10 -6.35 14.29
CA THR A 205 -2.13 -5.40 13.85
C THR A 205 -1.60 -3.98 14.02
N TRP A 206 -1.42 -3.28 12.90
CA TRP A 206 -1.14 -1.85 12.94
C TRP A 206 -2.46 -1.08 12.92
N THR A 207 -2.54 0.00 13.69
CA THR A 207 -3.66 0.94 13.64
C THR A 207 -3.13 2.36 13.71
N GLY A 208 -3.58 3.19 12.78
CA GLY A 208 -3.23 4.61 12.72
C GLY A 208 -4.47 5.49 12.67
N ASN A 209 -4.35 6.68 13.25
CA ASN A 209 -5.31 7.76 13.09
C ASN A 209 -4.55 9.08 12.88
N ASN A 210 -4.62 9.66 11.69
CA ASN A 210 -3.96 10.93 11.42
C ASN A 210 -4.67 11.71 10.31
N VAL A 211 -4.23 12.95 10.11
CA VAL A 211 -4.55 13.73 8.93
C VAL A 211 -3.87 13.09 7.72
N GLY A 212 -4.53 13.11 6.56
CA GLY A 212 -3.92 12.79 5.27
C GLY A 212 -3.40 14.04 4.57
N ASP A 213 -3.14 13.93 3.27
CA ASP A 213 -2.70 15.09 2.48
C ASP A 213 -3.84 16.11 2.32
N THR A 214 -3.58 17.35 2.76
CA THR A 214 -4.53 18.46 2.66
C THR A 214 -4.53 18.97 1.24
N ARG A 215 -5.73 19.14 0.66
CA ARG A 215 -5.89 19.63 -0.71
C ARG A 215 -6.30 21.08 -0.72
N LEU A 216 -5.56 21.89 -1.47
CA LEU A 216 -5.96 23.26 -1.84
C LEU A 216 -6.30 23.27 -3.32
N PHE A 217 -7.43 23.86 -3.69
CA PHE A 217 -7.83 23.91 -5.10
C PHE A 217 -8.65 25.14 -5.46
N MET A 218 -8.65 25.45 -6.75
CA MET A 218 -9.58 26.35 -7.41
C MET A 218 -10.39 25.57 -8.43
N HIS A 219 -11.63 25.98 -8.64
CA HIS A 219 -12.53 25.37 -9.60
C HIS A 219 -13.22 26.47 -10.41
N TYR A 220 -13.04 26.44 -11.73
CA TYR A 220 -13.56 27.42 -12.67
C TYR A 220 -14.50 26.78 -13.70
N ASN A 221 -15.71 27.30 -13.78
CA ASN A 221 -16.71 26.92 -14.78
C ASN A 221 -16.59 27.79 -16.02
N TYR A 222 -15.94 27.26 -17.05
CA TYR A 222 -15.75 27.99 -18.30
C TYR A 222 -16.96 27.90 -19.24
N TYR A 223 -17.79 26.87 -19.11
CA TYR A 223 -18.98 26.69 -19.95
C TYR A 223 -20.16 26.14 -19.17
N LEU A 224 -21.30 26.84 -19.21
CA LEU A 224 -22.54 26.45 -18.54
C LEU A 224 -23.68 26.60 -19.53
N ASN A 225 -24.28 25.50 -19.97
CA ASN A 225 -25.54 25.52 -20.71
C ASN A 225 -26.51 24.46 -20.14
N PHE A 226 -27.67 24.32 -20.76
CA PHE A 226 -28.69 23.34 -20.37
C PHE A 226 -28.29 21.87 -20.61
N TRP A 227 -27.50 21.60 -21.66
CA TRP A 227 -27.12 20.26 -22.15
C TRP A 227 -25.77 19.76 -21.62
N THR A 228 -24.88 20.66 -21.23
CA THR A 228 -23.52 20.38 -20.77
C THR A 228 -23.02 21.52 -19.89
N ARG A 229 -22.27 21.13 -18.86
CA ARG A 229 -21.55 22.03 -17.98
C ARG A 229 -20.11 21.56 -17.94
N ASN A 230 -19.17 22.49 -18.07
CA ASN A 230 -17.77 22.17 -18.14
C ASN A 230 -16.97 23.07 -17.20
N GLY A 231 -16.08 22.44 -16.47
CA GLY A 231 -15.23 23.08 -15.49
C GLY A 231 -13.80 22.59 -15.58
N VAL A 232 -12.89 23.38 -15.05
CA VAL A 232 -11.51 22.97 -14.80
C VAL A 232 -11.20 23.25 -13.34
N ARG A 233 -10.61 22.25 -12.68
CA ARG A 233 -10.14 22.33 -11.30
C ARG A 233 -8.63 22.17 -11.30
N TRP A 234 -7.94 22.96 -10.52
CA TRP A 234 -6.50 22.81 -10.33
C TRP A 234 -6.13 23.14 -8.91
N GLY A 235 -4.99 22.62 -8.46
CA GLY A 235 -4.63 22.75 -7.06
C GLY A 235 -3.33 22.05 -6.73
N VAL A 236 -3.12 21.85 -5.44
CA VAL A 236 -1.99 21.14 -4.89
C VAL A 236 -2.43 20.31 -3.70
N ASP A 237 -1.99 19.06 -3.66
CA ASP A 237 -2.01 18.25 -2.45
C ASP A 237 -0.75 18.58 -1.64
N LEU A 238 -0.95 19.03 -0.41
CA LEU A 238 0.11 19.34 0.55
C LEU A 238 0.50 18.07 1.31
N PRO A 239 1.79 17.84 1.56
CA PRO A 239 2.28 16.64 2.25
C PRO A 239 2.08 16.75 3.77
N THR A 240 0.83 16.97 4.20
CA THR A 240 0.47 17.05 5.63
C THR A 240 0.17 15.68 6.23
N GLY A 241 -0.02 14.67 5.39
CA GLY A 241 -0.33 13.34 5.87
C GLY A 241 0.87 12.62 6.47
N ARG A 242 0.61 11.63 7.33
CA ARG A 242 1.64 10.72 7.83
C ARG A 242 2.31 10.00 6.65
N GLY A 243 3.64 10.06 6.59
CA GLY A 243 4.46 9.32 5.64
C GLY A 243 4.55 7.82 5.91
N ASP A 244 5.20 7.09 5.01
CA ASP A 244 5.48 5.66 5.16
C ASP A 244 6.70 5.47 6.07
N ASP A 245 6.56 4.68 7.12
CA ASP A 245 7.64 4.30 8.02
C ASP A 245 8.31 3.03 7.51
N PRO A 246 9.59 3.09 7.11
CA PRO A 246 10.28 1.92 6.58
C PRO A 246 10.50 0.83 7.65
N ASP A 247 10.34 1.12 8.93
CA ASP A 247 10.53 0.18 10.04
C ASP A 247 9.26 -0.62 10.37
N ILE A 248 8.12 -0.21 9.84
CA ILE A 248 6.86 -0.91 10.07
C ILE A 248 6.54 -1.72 8.81
N ILE A 249 6.52 -3.05 8.94
CA ILE A 249 6.33 -3.93 7.78
C ILE A 249 4.92 -3.79 7.17
N ASN A 250 3.96 -3.53 8.04
CA ASN A 250 2.54 -3.39 7.75
C ASN A 250 2.06 -1.93 7.85
N ASP A 251 2.95 -0.95 7.66
CA ASP A 251 2.55 0.46 7.73
C ASP A 251 1.53 0.82 6.65
N PHE A 252 0.71 1.80 6.96
CA PHE A 252 -0.17 2.43 6.01
C PHE A 252 -0.01 3.95 6.08
N ALA A 253 0.70 4.50 5.09
CA ALA A 253 0.83 5.94 4.94
C ALA A 253 -0.55 6.60 4.74
N PHE A 254 -0.69 7.83 5.25
CA PHE A 254 -1.86 8.69 5.04
C PHE A 254 -1.60 9.83 4.07
N GLY A 255 -0.33 10.06 3.73
CA GLY A 255 0.13 11.11 2.83
C GLY A 255 1.26 10.63 1.93
N THR A 256 1.48 11.37 0.85
CA THR A 256 2.43 11.03 -0.22
C THR A 256 3.84 11.56 0.06
N GLU A 257 4.03 12.30 1.16
CA GLU A 257 5.27 13.00 1.56
C GLU A 257 5.82 13.97 0.51
N SER A 258 5.02 14.28 -0.51
CA SER A 258 5.40 15.06 -1.68
C SER A 258 4.30 16.06 -2.00
N TYR A 259 4.69 17.26 -2.43
CA TYR A 259 3.73 18.15 -3.06
C TYR A 259 3.23 17.53 -4.35
N ALA A 260 1.93 17.62 -4.59
CA ALA A 260 1.33 17.07 -5.80
C ALA A 260 0.40 18.08 -6.48
N PRO A 261 0.94 19.03 -7.29
CA PRO A 261 0.11 19.87 -8.13
C PRO A 261 -0.70 19.02 -9.11
N PHE A 262 -1.95 19.41 -9.34
CA PHE A 262 -2.85 18.70 -10.23
C PHE A 262 -3.72 19.65 -11.05
N ILE A 263 -4.23 19.12 -12.17
CA ILE A 263 -5.27 19.73 -12.99
C ILE A 263 -6.28 18.65 -13.38
N GLU A 264 -7.57 18.99 -13.32
CA GLU A 264 -8.70 18.12 -13.61
C GLU A 264 -9.69 18.87 -14.52
N THR A 265 -10.05 18.27 -15.64
CA THR A 265 -11.14 18.75 -16.50
C THR A 265 -12.41 17.96 -16.19
N ILE A 266 -13.53 18.65 -16.01
CA ILE A 266 -14.80 18.07 -15.58
C ILE A 266 -15.87 18.42 -16.60
N HIS A 267 -16.64 17.42 -17.01
CA HIS A 267 -17.72 17.53 -17.99
C HIS A 267 -18.97 16.86 -17.42
N ASP A 268 -20.02 17.64 -17.16
CA ASP A 268 -21.33 17.13 -16.78
C ASP A 268 -22.30 17.24 -17.96
N PHE A 269 -23.15 16.23 -18.12
CA PHE A 269 -24.19 16.11 -19.13
C PHE A 269 -25.53 15.86 -18.43
N PRO A 270 -26.36 16.88 -18.19
CA PRO A 270 -27.69 16.74 -17.62
C PRO A 270 -28.64 16.08 -18.64
N ILE A 271 -28.76 14.75 -18.62
CA ILE A 271 -29.53 13.97 -19.61
C ILE A 271 -31.04 14.22 -19.42
N LEU A 272 -31.52 14.25 -18.18
CA LEU A 272 -32.93 14.50 -17.83
C LEU A 272 -33.06 15.71 -16.91
N GLY A 273 -32.35 16.80 -17.25
CA GLY A 273 -32.25 17.98 -16.39
C GLY A 273 -31.60 17.63 -15.05
N PRO A 274 -32.15 18.10 -13.90
CA PRO A 274 -31.57 17.82 -12.59
C PRO A 274 -31.75 16.37 -12.13
N LYS A 275 -32.70 15.63 -12.73
CA LYS A 275 -33.04 14.26 -12.30
C LYS A 275 -32.00 13.21 -12.66
N LEU A 276 -31.22 13.43 -13.72
CA LEU A 276 -30.18 12.50 -14.13
C LEU A 276 -29.06 13.27 -14.83
N SER A 277 -27.85 13.17 -14.28
CA SER A 277 -26.66 13.72 -14.91
C SER A 277 -25.57 12.66 -15.03
N LEU A 278 -24.88 12.67 -16.18
CA LEU A 278 -23.65 11.91 -16.38
C LEU A 278 -22.48 12.88 -16.19
N SER A 279 -21.42 12.42 -15.53
CA SER A 279 -20.19 13.18 -15.31
C SER A 279 -18.99 12.39 -15.81
N VAL A 280 -18.09 13.08 -16.48
CA VAL A 280 -16.80 12.56 -16.92
C VAL A 280 -15.72 13.53 -16.47
N SER A 281 -14.64 13.03 -15.90
CA SER A 281 -13.44 13.84 -15.69
C SER A 281 -12.17 13.11 -16.05
N ALA A 282 -11.16 13.92 -16.33
CA ALA A 282 -9.78 13.49 -16.51
C ALA A 282 -8.89 14.38 -15.64
N SER A 283 -7.97 13.77 -14.90
CA SER A 283 -7.08 14.47 -13.97
C SER A 283 -5.64 14.01 -14.16
N TYR A 284 -4.71 14.96 -14.17
CA TYR A 284 -3.29 14.72 -14.15
C TYR A 284 -2.68 15.33 -12.89
N LYS A 285 -1.83 14.56 -12.21
CA LYS A 285 -1.14 14.94 -10.99
C LYS A 285 0.35 14.67 -11.14
N TYR A 286 1.15 15.70 -10.92
CA TYR A 286 2.60 15.64 -10.93
C TYR A 286 3.12 15.53 -9.50
N PHE A 287 3.98 14.56 -9.19
CA PHE A 287 4.57 14.45 -7.85
C PHE A 287 5.96 15.07 -7.84
N VAL A 288 6.15 16.08 -6.97
CA VAL A 288 7.44 16.74 -6.79
C VAL A 288 8.40 15.76 -6.10
N PRO A 289 9.63 15.55 -6.62
CA PRO A 289 10.60 14.68 -5.98
C PRO A 289 10.92 15.13 -4.54
N THR A 290 10.96 14.18 -3.61
CA THR A 290 11.26 14.43 -2.19
C THR A 290 12.47 13.60 -1.74
N LYS A 291 12.99 13.89 -0.54
CA LYS A 291 13.99 13.04 0.11
C LYS A 291 13.33 12.31 1.26
N LYS A 292 13.35 10.98 1.23
CA LYS A 292 12.79 10.15 2.30
C LYS A 292 13.74 9.01 2.68
N THR A 293 13.61 8.54 3.91
CA THR A 293 14.38 7.39 4.39
C THR A 293 13.66 6.13 3.93
N MET A 294 14.36 5.25 3.21
CA MET A 294 13.84 3.96 2.79
C MET A 294 14.82 2.86 3.15
N ARG A 295 14.31 1.64 3.30
CA ARG A 295 15.15 0.44 3.32
C ARG A 295 15.49 0.03 1.90
N LEU A 296 16.77 -0.15 1.61
CA LEU A 296 17.26 -0.53 0.28
C LEU A 296 17.02 -2.03 0.08
N ILE A 297 16.00 -2.35 -0.71
CA ILE A 297 15.67 -3.73 -1.05
C ILE A 297 16.42 -4.11 -2.32
N GLU A 298 17.30 -5.10 -2.23
CA GLU A 298 17.93 -5.71 -3.41
C GLU A 298 16.98 -6.78 -3.98
N GLU A 299 16.95 -7.97 -3.37
CA GLU A 299 16.19 -9.13 -3.89
C GLU A 299 15.04 -9.58 -2.96
N VAL A 300 15.25 -9.55 -1.65
CA VAL A 300 14.26 -9.94 -0.63
C VAL A 300 13.55 -8.67 -0.12
N PRO A 301 12.22 -8.67 0.09
CA PRO A 301 11.46 -7.47 0.49
C PRO A 301 11.78 -6.90 1.89
N ILE A 302 12.90 -7.29 2.48
CA ILE A 302 13.37 -6.98 3.82
C ILE A 302 14.86 -6.62 3.70
N SER A 303 15.29 -5.54 4.34
CA SER A 303 16.68 -5.08 4.36
C SER A 303 16.97 -4.33 5.65
N ASP A 304 18.14 -4.53 6.24
CA ASP A 304 18.64 -3.79 7.40
C ASP A 304 19.23 -2.42 7.03
N VAL A 305 19.59 -2.22 5.76
CA VAL A 305 20.20 -0.99 5.28
C VAL A 305 19.15 0.09 5.04
N LYS A 306 19.25 1.20 5.77
CA LYS A 306 18.46 2.42 5.58
C LYS A 306 19.28 3.48 4.88
N GLU A 307 18.71 4.08 3.84
CA GLU A 307 19.32 5.22 3.18
C GLU A 307 18.30 6.33 2.96
N ARG A 308 18.77 7.57 3.04
CA ARG A 308 17.99 8.74 2.65
C ARG A 308 18.12 8.96 1.14
N VAL A 309 17.13 8.49 0.41
CA VAL A 309 17.13 8.52 -1.05
C VAL A 309 16.28 9.67 -1.60
N ARG A 310 16.64 10.16 -2.78
CA ARG A 310 15.79 11.07 -3.54
C ARG A 310 14.74 10.22 -4.25
N PHE A 311 13.52 10.28 -3.75
CA PHE A 311 12.39 9.51 -4.27
C PHE A 311 11.51 10.40 -5.14
N LYS A 312 11.22 9.96 -6.37
CA LYS A 312 10.18 10.56 -7.20
C LYS A 312 9.06 9.55 -7.39
N LYS A 313 7.92 9.84 -6.77
CA LYS A 313 6.68 9.09 -7.05
C LYS A 313 6.30 9.27 -8.54
N GLY A 314 5.81 8.20 -9.15
CA GLY A 314 5.32 8.25 -10.52
C GLY A 314 4.10 9.17 -10.65
N ASP A 315 4.10 10.00 -11.70
CA ASP A 315 2.98 10.88 -12.01
C ASP A 315 1.71 10.06 -12.29
N SER A 316 0.56 10.72 -12.15
CA SER A 316 -0.73 10.08 -11.94
C SER A 316 -1.75 10.60 -12.93
N PHE A 317 -2.40 9.70 -13.66
CA PHE A 317 -3.53 10.00 -14.55
C PHE A 317 -4.80 9.30 -14.05
N GLU A 318 -5.88 10.04 -13.89
CA GLU A 318 -7.17 9.54 -13.39
C GLU A 318 -8.29 9.86 -14.38
N TYR A 319 -9.14 8.88 -14.63
CA TYR A 319 -10.39 9.03 -15.37
C TYR A 319 -11.55 8.63 -14.47
N LEU A 320 -12.58 9.47 -14.40
CA LEU A 320 -13.77 9.20 -13.59
C LEU A 320 -14.99 9.30 -14.49
N VAL A 321 -15.85 8.29 -14.38
CA VAL A 321 -17.17 8.29 -15.00
C VAL A 321 -18.19 8.05 -13.90
N GLY A 322 -19.12 8.99 -13.73
CA GLY A 322 -20.13 8.93 -12.68
C GLY A 322 -21.50 9.34 -13.18
N ALA A 323 -22.54 8.85 -12.51
CA ALA A 323 -23.91 9.27 -12.74
C ALA A 323 -24.52 9.73 -11.41
N SER A 324 -25.24 10.84 -11.42
CA SER A 324 -26.05 11.30 -10.29
C SER A 324 -27.53 11.39 -10.68
N SER A 325 -28.40 11.13 -9.71
CA SER A 325 -29.84 11.23 -9.85
C SER A 325 -30.45 11.89 -8.62
N GLU A 326 -31.27 12.91 -8.83
CA GLU A 326 -32.07 13.54 -7.77
C GLU A 326 -33.37 12.75 -7.59
N LEU A 327 -33.56 12.12 -6.42
CA LEU A 327 -34.71 11.22 -6.17
C LEU A 327 -35.93 12.00 -5.65
N PHE A 328 -35.72 12.83 -4.62
CA PHE A 328 -36.71 13.69 -3.99
C PHE A 328 -36.04 14.99 -3.55
N TRP A 329 -36.81 16.01 -3.18
CA TRP A 329 -36.33 17.31 -2.72
C TRP A 329 -35.09 17.19 -1.82
N HIS A 330 -33.94 17.62 -2.33
CA HIS A 330 -32.65 17.66 -1.62
C HIS A 330 -31.99 16.30 -1.33
N THR A 331 -32.45 15.19 -1.92
CA THR A 331 -31.77 13.88 -1.84
C THR A 331 -31.24 13.46 -3.20
N GLU A 332 -29.92 13.30 -3.28
CA GLU A 332 -29.21 12.86 -4.48
C GLU A 332 -28.60 11.48 -4.25
N PHE A 333 -28.76 10.57 -5.20
CA PHE A 333 -27.97 9.35 -5.32
C PHE A 333 -26.86 9.58 -6.33
N PHE A 334 -25.67 9.10 -6.00
CA PHE A 334 -24.52 9.20 -6.87
C PHE A 334 -23.78 7.87 -6.90
N GLY A 335 -23.44 7.42 -8.09
CA GLY A 335 -22.59 6.26 -8.33
C GLY A 335 -21.49 6.62 -9.31
N GLN A 336 -20.27 6.15 -9.04
CA GLN A 336 -19.13 6.42 -9.92
C GLN A 336 -18.18 5.23 -10.02
N VAL A 337 -17.48 5.17 -11.14
CA VAL A 337 -16.36 4.28 -11.39
C VAL A 337 -15.14 5.15 -11.67
N ILE A 338 -14.05 4.85 -10.97
CA ILE A 338 -12.79 5.58 -11.09
C ILE A 338 -11.75 4.61 -11.65
N PHE A 339 -11.09 5.03 -12.72
CA PHE A 339 -9.93 4.36 -13.29
C PHE A 339 -8.70 5.19 -13.00
N VAL A 340 -7.66 4.57 -12.45
CA VAL A 340 -6.44 5.27 -12.09
C VAL A 340 -5.23 4.57 -12.67
N HIS A 341 -4.39 5.35 -13.34
CA HIS A 341 -3.12 4.91 -13.90
C HIS A 341 -1.98 5.74 -13.31
N SER A 342 -0.95 5.07 -12.77
CA SER A 342 0.28 5.72 -12.31
C SER A 342 1.46 5.30 -13.15
N ALA A 343 2.32 6.26 -13.47
CA ALA A 343 3.66 5.99 -13.93
C ALA A 343 4.45 5.25 -12.84
N ARG A 344 5.56 4.60 -13.24
CA ARG A 344 6.45 3.95 -12.27
C ARG A 344 7.19 5.00 -11.43
N ASP A 345 7.35 4.68 -10.15
CA ASP A 345 8.23 5.40 -9.23
C ASP A 345 9.68 5.35 -9.73
N LYS A 346 10.47 6.42 -9.48
CA LYS A 346 11.86 6.57 -9.89
C LYS A 346 12.77 7.04 -8.76
#